data_AF-A0A518I5X2-F1
#
_entry.id   AF-A0A518I5X2-F1
#
_cell.length_a   1.000
_cell.length_b   1.000
_cell.length_c   1.000
_cell.angle_alpha   90.00
_cell.angle_beta   90.00
_cell.angle_gamma   90.00
#
_symmetry.space_group_name_H-M   'P 1'
#
loop_
_entity.id
_entity.type
_entity.pdbx_description
1 polymer ?
#
loop_
_entity_poly.entity_id
_entity_poly.type
_entity_poly.pdbx_seq_one_letter_code
_entity_poly.pdbx_strand_id
1 'polypeptide(L)'
;MASLENRTGYFNVVFRFGGKKYTRSFHTDDEKEANRLLANLEQTVRDVKSGRISLPPDADIPTFLLSDGKLTTPHVSDSDSVTETQLALRDLFESFFASLPDGSLEESTLSLIKTHRNNLLRVLGKDVFVEEIDLNALDLYSKKRRRDNGRRKGQISANTIKKELVTLRRVLQWGKKRGKLSSEIPEIRDVRLPKSTERPSFQTFDEITVQIEQDNLTQEQQDDLWECLYLGTDEIDKLIQHVREKASHTFLYPMVVAAAHTGARRSELMRSQLTDIRDDILIIHEKKRRRGQESTRRVPMSSLLKETLQEWKGEHPGGKYMFAVNDTSNQKQSKRARAITRDEAHSSFKRVLKNSKWSVIPGWHCLRHSFISNLASHSIDQRLIDEFVGHTTEEMRRRYRHLFPEVKQAAIRSVFH
;
A
#
# COMPACT_ATOMS: atom_id res chain seq x y z
N MET A 1 -18.39 56.37 -16.57
CA MET A 1 -16.92 56.32 -16.58
C MET A 1 -16.51 55.10 -15.80
N ALA A 2 -15.75 54.23 -16.44
CA ALA A 2 -15.12 53.08 -15.84
C ALA A 2 -13.62 53.36 -15.71
N SER A 3 -12.96 52.84 -14.67
CA SER A 3 -11.53 53.03 -14.43
C SER A 3 -10.91 51.75 -13.90
N LEU A 4 -9.65 51.51 -14.24
CA LEU A 4 -8.86 50.39 -13.72
C LEU A 4 -8.13 50.79 -12.45
N GLU A 5 -8.07 49.87 -11.49
CA GLU A 5 -7.28 50.00 -10.27
C GLU A 5 -6.54 48.67 -9.99
N ASN A 6 -5.23 48.75 -9.74
CA ASN A 6 -4.45 47.60 -9.27
C ASN A 6 -4.39 47.63 -7.74
N ARG A 7 -5.05 46.69 -7.08
CA ARG A 7 -5.17 46.67 -5.60
C ARG A 7 -4.55 45.44 -4.94
N THR A 8 -4.30 44.36 -5.69
CA THR A 8 -3.88 43.04 -5.15
C THR A 8 -3.09 42.19 -6.15
N GLY A 9 -2.36 42.80 -7.10
CA GLY A 9 -1.66 42.07 -8.16
C GLY A 9 -2.53 41.70 -9.37
N TYR A 10 -3.84 41.95 -9.30
CA TYR A 10 -4.77 41.83 -10.42
C TYR A 10 -5.49 43.16 -10.67
N PHE A 11 -5.82 43.43 -11.93
CA PHE A 11 -6.58 44.61 -12.34
C PHE A 11 -8.06 44.47 -11.93
N ASN A 12 -8.56 45.48 -11.23
CA ASN A 12 -9.97 45.63 -10.90
C ASN A 12 -10.57 46.76 -11.73
N VAL A 13 -11.82 46.59 -12.14
CA VAL A 13 -12.61 47.64 -12.78
C VAL A 13 -13.57 48.27 -11.78
N VAL A 14 -13.62 49.60 -11.79
CA VAL A 14 -14.52 50.42 -11.00
C VAL A 14 -15.38 51.24 -11.95
N PHE A 15 -16.70 51.08 -11.89
CA PHE A 15 -17.60 51.81 -12.78
C PHE A 15 -18.92 52.17 -12.09
N ARG A 16 -19.68 53.10 -12.68
CA ARG A 16 -21.01 53.48 -12.20
C ARG A 16 -22.07 53.19 -13.25
N PHE A 17 -23.15 52.56 -12.81
CA PHE A 17 -24.31 52.25 -13.64
C PHE A 17 -25.60 52.41 -12.80
N GLY A 18 -26.64 53.04 -13.35
CA GLY A 18 -27.90 53.27 -12.63
C GLY A 18 -27.77 54.01 -11.29
N GLY A 19 -26.80 54.94 -11.17
CA GLY A 19 -26.54 55.68 -9.93
C GLY A 19 -25.69 54.94 -8.88
N LYS A 20 -25.49 53.62 -9.02
CA LYS A 20 -24.68 52.78 -8.10
C LYS A 20 -23.23 52.64 -8.59
N LYS A 21 -22.29 52.48 -7.65
CA LYS A 21 -20.87 52.20 -7.92
C LYS A 21 -20.61 50.70 -7.77
N TYR A 22 -19.88 50.12 -8.71
CA TYR A 22 -19.51 48.71 -8.73
C TYR A 22 -17.99 48.57 -8.84
N THR A 23 -17.46 47.53 -8.18
CA THR A 23 -16.04 47.14 -8.24
C THR A 23 -15.95 45.63 -8.45
N ARG A 24 -15.20 45.17 -9.47
CA ARG A 24 -14.97 43.75 -9.76
C ARG A 24 -13.54 43.50 -10.25
N SER A 25 -12.97 42.35 -9.92
CA SER A 25 -11.68 41.90 -10.44
C SER A 25 -11.84 41.31 -11.84
N PHE A 26 -10.93 41.65 -12.75
CA PHE A 26 -10.79 40.96 -14.04
C PHE A 26 -9.98 39.65 -13.93
N HIS A 27 -9.37 39.36 -12.77
CA HIS A 27 -8.50 38.19 -12.56
C HIS A 27 -7.33 38.09 -13.55
N THR A 28 -6.91 39.22 -14.12
CA THR A 28 -5.74 39.35 -14.99
C THR A 28 -4.75 40.35 -14.39
N ASP A 29 -3.46 40.02 -14.47
CA ASP A 29 -2.32 40.87 -14.12
C ASP A 29 -1.70 41.53 -15.38
N ASP A 30 -2.23 41.22 -16.57
CA ASP A 30 -1.86 41.85 -17.84
C ASP A 30 -2.66 43.14 -18.08
N GLU A 31 -1.95 44.27 -18.16
CA GLU A 31 -2.50 45.59 -18.39
C GLU A 31 -3.16 45.74 -19.77
N LYS A 32 -2.63 45.08 -20.81
CA LYS A 32 -3.22 45.14 -22.16
C LYS A 32 -4.58 44.44 -22.17
N GLU A 33 -4.66 43.30 -21.53
CA GLU A 33 -5.90 42.54 -21.41
C GLU A 33 -6.91 43.26 -20.52
N ALA A 34 -6.47 43.85 -19.40
CA ALA A 34 -7.33 44.68 -18.55
C ALA A 34 -7.93 45.88 -19.30
N ASN A 35 -7.15 46.55 -20.16
CA ASN A 35 -7.63 47.64 -21.00
C ASN A 35 -8.62 47.16 -22.08
N ARG A 36 -8.40 45.98 -22.66
CA ARG A 36 -9.35 45.35 -23.60
C ARG A 36 -10.70 45.08 -22.93
N LEU A 37 -10.68 44.48 -21.74
CA LEU A 37 -11.90 44.18 -20.96
C LEU A 37 -12.62 45.46 -20.49
N LEU A 38 -11.87 46.51 -20.15
CA LEU A 38 -12.44 47.83 -19.85
C LEU A 38 -13.18 48.40 -21.07
N ALA A 39 -12.57 48.35 -22.26
CA ALA A 39 -13.19 48.85 -23.48
C ALA A 39 -14.50 48.10 -23.83
N ASN A 40 -14.52 46.79 -23.65
CA ASN A 40 -15.71 45.96 -23.83
C ASN A 40 -16.84 46.36 -22.86
N LEU A 41 -16.51 46.52 -21.57
CA LEU A 41 -17.46 46.99 -20.57
C LEU A 41 -18.05 48.35 -20.94
N GLU A 42 -17.21 49.30 -21.37
CA GLU A 42 -17.66 50.63 -21.77
C GLU A 42 -18.60 50.57 -22.98
N GLN A 43 -18.31 49.70 -23.94
CA GLN A 43 -19.15 49.48 -25.12
C GLN A 43 -20.50 48.87 -24.73
N THR A 44 -20.51 47.82 -23.91
CA THR A 44 -21.73 47.16 -23.41
C THR A 44 -22.60 48.14 -22.61
N VAL A 45 -22.00 49.01 -21.80
CA VAL A 45 -22.73 50.07 -21.08
C VAL A 45 -23.39 51.06 -22.06
N ARG A 46 -22.73 51.41 -23.17
CA ARG A 46 -23.33 52.26 -24.22
C ARG A 46 -24.48 51.55 -24.94
N ASP A 47 -24.31 50.26 -25.23
CA ASP A 47 -25.32 49.46 -25.91
C ASP A 47 -26.57 49.26 -25.04
N VAL A 48 -26.43 49.12 -23.72
CA VAL A 48 -27.57 49.12 -22.79
C VAL A 48 -28.24 50.48 -22.70
N LYS A 49 -27.46 51.58 -22.62
CA LYS A 49 -28.01 52.94 -22.54
C LYS A 49 -28.73 53.38 -23.81
N SER A 50 -28.26 52.94 -24.97
CA SER A 50 -28.88 53.22 -26.27
C SER A 50 -30.09 52.34 -26.57
N GLY A 51 -30.41 51.37 -25.69
CA GLY A 51 -31.50 50.43 -25.88
C GLY A 51 -31.21 49.31 -26.88
N ARG A 52 -29.97 49.20 -27.38
CA ARG A 52 -29.54 48.11 -28.27
C ARG A 52 -29.50 46.77 -27.53
N ILE A 53 -29.14 46.77 -26.24
CA ILE A 53 -29.18 45.60 -25.35
C ILE A 53 -30.18 45.90 -24.23
N SER A 54 -31.19 45.05 -24.06
CA SER A 54 -32.12 45.14 -22.94
C SER A 54 -31.52 44.49 -21.70
N LEU A 55 -31.61 45.17 -20.55
CA LEU A 55 -31.19 44.63 -19.25
C LEU A 55 -32.33 43.78 -18.67
N PRO A 56 -32.16 42.47 -18.44
CA PRO A 56 -33.21 41.64 -17.84
C PRO A 56 -33.50 42.06 -16.39
N PRO A 57 -34.76 41.93 -15.94
CA PRO A 57 -35.19 42.45 -14.63
C PRO A 57 -34.49 41.79 -13.44
N ASP A 58 -34.05 40.52 -13.57
CA ASP A 58 -33.40 39.75 -12.50
C ASP A 58 -31.87 39.61 -12.66
N ALA A 59 -31.27 40.38 -13.57
CA ALA A 59 -29.85 40.27 -13.88
C ALA A 59 -28.92 40.82 -12.77
N ASP A 60 -27.85 40.09 -12.43
CA ASP A 60 -26.72 40.69 -11.73
C ASP A 60 -26.01 41.68 -12.67
N ILE A 61 -26.23 42.97 -12.43
CA ILE A 61 -25.78 44.07 -13.30
C ILE A 61 -24.28 44.01 -13.61
N PRO A 62 -23.37 43.80 -12.64
CA PRO A 62 -21.94 43.66 -12.94
C PRO A 62 -21.63 42.47 -13.82
N THR A 63 -22.21 41.30 -13.53
CA THR A 63 -21.96 40.08 -14.31
C THR A 63 -22.45 40.23 -15.75
N PHE A 64 -23.64 40.82 -15.95
CA PHE A 64 -24.20 41.05 -17.29
C PHE A 64 -23.40 42.05 -18.14
N LEU A 65 -22.93 43.13 -17.52
CA LEU A 65 -22.17 44.15 -18.22
C LEU A 65 -20.73 43.68 -18.55
N LEU A 66 -20.17 42.80 -17.73
CA LEU A 66 -18.85 42.20 -17.96
C LEU A 66 -18.90 40.99 -18.91
N SER A 67 -20.09 40.47 -19.23
CA SER A 67 -20.30 39.36 -20.17
C SER A 67 -20.80 39.81 -21.56
N ASP A 68 -20.57 41.07 -21.91
CA ASP A 68 -21.03 41.68 -23.17
C ASP A 68 -22.56 41.55 -23.41
N GLY A 69 -23.35 41.62 -22.33
CA GLY A 69 -24.81 41.56 -22.41
C GLY A 69 -25.39 40.16 -22.57
N LYS A 70 -24.65 39.12 -22.16
CA LYS A 70 -25.10 37.71 -22.19
C LYS A 70 -25.38 37.21 -20.77
N LEU A 71 -26.63 36.84 -20.47
CA LEU A 71 -27.04 36.27 -19.17
C LEU A 71 -27.06 34.74 -19.11
N THR A 72 -26.64 34.10 -20.18
CA THR A 72 -26.39 32.66 -20.23
C THR A 72 -25.21 32.49 -21.18
N THR A 73 -24.27 31.63 -20.80
CA THR A 73 -23.23 31.13 -21.71
C THR A 73 -23.88 30.74 -23.03
N PRO A 74 -23.52 31.37 -24.16
CA PRO A 74 -24.05 30.94 -25.44
C PRO A 74 -23.58 29.51 -25.67
N HIS A 75 -24.52 28.60 -25.96
CA HIS A 75 -24.24 27.42 -26.75
C HIS A 75 -23.64 27.88 -28.08
N VAL A 76 -22.31 27.92 -28.14
CA VAL A 76 -21.58 28.00 -29.38
C VAL A 76 -21.49 26.58 -29.90
N SER A 77 -22.06 26.38 -31.08
CA SER A 77 -21.99 25.18 -31.91
C SER A 77 -20.60 24.54 -31.93
N ASP A 78 -20.58 23.24 -31.64
CA ASP A 78 -19.43 22.32 -31.66
C ASP A 78 -18.67 22.30 -32.99
N SER A 79 -17.77 23.26 -33.22
CA SER A 79 -16.79 23.10 -34.31
C SER A 79 -15.38 23.56 -34.03
N ASP A 80 -15.09 24.23 -32.90
CA ASP A 80 -13.71 24.56 -32.50
C ASP A 80 -13.52 24.50 -30.97
N SER A 81 -14.07 23.46 -30.31
CA SER A 81 -13.67 23.16 -28.94
C SER A 81 -12.27 22.54 -28.97
N VAL A 82 -11.31 23.21 -28.32
CA VAL A 82 -10.14 22.51 -27.79
C VAL A 82 -10.73 21.42 -26.91
N THR A 83 -10.72 20.20 -27.41
CA THR A 83 -11.25 19.04 -26.72
C THR A 83 -10.49 18.95 -25.41
N GLU A 84 -11.10 19.33 -24.28
CA GLU A 84 -10.60 18.89 -22.98
C GLU A 84 -10.59 17.37 -23.08
N THR A 85 -9.40 16.83 -23.35
CA THR A 85 -9.24 15.43 -23.68
C THR A 85 -9.49 14.68 -22.38
N GLN A 86 -10.73 14.25 -22.17
CA GLN A 86 -11.12 13.50 -20.98
C GLN A 86 -10.18 12.31 -20.85
N LEU A 87 -9.44 12.25 -19.74
CA LEU A 87 -8.38 11.28 -19.59
C LEU A 87 -8.97 9.99 -19.04
N ALA A 88 -8.96 8.93 -19.85
CA ALA A 88 -9.40 7.62 -19.38
C ALA A 88 -8.45 7.09 -18.28
N LEU A 89 -9.03 6.41 -17.27
CA LEU A 89 -8.26 5.84 -16.17
C LEU A 89 -7.20 4.83 -16.66
N ARG A 90 -7.51 4.06 -17.70
CA ARG A 90 -6.57 3.12 -18.34
C ARG A 90 -5.32 3.85 -18.81
N ASP A 91 -5.49 4.93 -19.56
CA ASP A 91 -4.40 5.66 -20.20
C ASP A 91 -3.55 6.41 -19.16
N LEU A 92 -4.17 6.84 -18.05
CA LEU A 92 -3.45 7.34 -16.88
C LEU A 92 -2.56 6.26 -16.25
N PHE A 93 -3.06 5.02 -16.09
CA PHE A 93 -2.24 3.91 -15.59
C PHE A 93 -1.10 3.55 -16.54
N GLU A 94 -1.34 3.55 -17.86
CA GLU A 94 -0.31 3.29 -18.86
C GLU A 94 0.78 4.36 -18.81
N SER A 95 0.39 5.64 -18.77
CA SER A 95 1.31 6.75 -18.58
C SER A 95 2.09 6.64 -17.27
N PHE A 96 1.43 6.20 -16.18
CA PHE A 96 2.09 5.98 -14.90
C PHE A 96 3.19 4.93 -15.02
N PHE A 97 2.87 3.75 -15.58
CA PHE A 97 3.86 2.67 -15.74
C PHE A 97 5.00 3.05 -16.67
N ALA A 98 4.72 3.73 -17.79
CA ALA A 98 5.74 4.20 -18.73
C ALA A 98 6.70 5.23 -18.11
N SER A 99 6.23 5.99 -17.10
CA SER A 99 7.04 6.99 -16.41
C SER A 99 7.96 6.44 -15.33
N LEU A 100 7.79 5.16 -14.93
CA LEU A 100 8.58 4.57 -13.86
C LEU A 100 10.00 4.28 -14.37
N PRO A 101 11.04 4.85 -13.73
CA PRO A 101 12.41 4.48 -14.05
C PRO A 101 12.66 3.00 -13.76
N ASP A 102 13.60 2.40 -14.50
CA ASP A 102 14.05 1.04 -14.26
C ASP A 102 14.54 0.89 -12.81
N GLY A 103 14.07 -0.17 -12.13
CA GLY A 103 14.42 -0.45 -10.74
C GLY A 103 13.75 0.47 -9.69
N SER A 104 12.91 1.43 -10.09
CA SER A 104 12.26 2.36 -9.13
C SER A 104 11.23 1.69 -8.21
N LEU A 105 10.69 0.53 -8.60
CA LEU A 105 9.78 -0.29 -7.81
C LEU A 105 10.16 -1.76 -7.85
N GLU A 106 10.04 -2.44 -6.71
CA GLU A 106 10.21 -3.89 -6.63
C GLU A 106 9.18 -4.60 -7.50
N GLU A 107 9.56 -5.71 -8.12
CA GLU A 107 8.71 -6.51 -9.01
C GLU A 107 7.39 -6.93 -8.35
N SER A 108 7.45 -7.32 -7.06
CA SER A 108 6.25 -7.65 -6.28
C SER A 108 5.30 -6.47 -6.08
N THR A 109 5.83 -5.24 -6.01
CA THR A 109 5.03 -4.01 -5.92
C THR A 109 4.41 -3.69 -7.28
N LEU A 110 5.15 -3.85 -8.38
CA LEU A 110 4.63 -3.69 -9.73
C LEU A 110 3.50 -4.69 -10.03
N SER A 111 3.71 -5.96 -9.70
CA SER A 111 2.69 -7.00 -9.83
C SER A 111 1.42 -6.66 -9.02
N LEU A 112 1.58 -6.18 -7.78
CA LEU A 112 0.47 -5.73 -6.95
C LEU A 112 -0.31 -4.55 -7.58
N ILE A 113 0.39 -3.52 -8.08
CA ILE A 113 -0.25 -2.37 -8.74
C ILE A 113 -0.98 -2.83 -10.00
N LYS A 114 -0.42 -3.75 -10.79
CA LYS A 114 -1.09 -4.33 -11.97
C LYS A 114 -2.38 -5.07 -11.58
N THR A 115 -2.36 -5.86 -10.50
CA THR A 115 -3.57 -6.51 -9.96
C THR A 115 -4.62 -5.47 -9.55
N HIS A 116 -4.20 -4.41 -8.85
CA HIS A 116 -5.09 -3.32 -8.44
C HIS A 116 -5.71 -2.60 -9.64
N ARG A 117 -4.91 -2.24 -10.65
CA ARG A 117 -5.39 -1.69 -11.93
C ARG A 117 -6.45 -2.58 -12.55
N ASN A 118 -6.19 -3.88 -12.68
CA ASN A 118 -7.13 -4.80 -13.32
C ASN A 118 -8.46 -4.85 -12.57
N ASN A 119 -8.44 -4.84 -11.23
CA ASN A 119 -9.65 -4.79 -10.41
C ASN A 119 -10.39 -3.46 -10.52
N LEU A 120 -9.67 -2.34 -10.55
CA LEU A 120 -10.23 -1.00 -10.74
C LEU A 120 -10.92 -0.88 -12.09
N LEU A 121 -10.24 -1.20 -13.19
CA LEU A 121 -10.80 -1.13 -14.55
C LEU A 121 -11.94 -2.12 -14.76
N ARG A 122 -11.92 -3.30 -14.13
CA ARG A 122 -13.04 -4.26 -14.21
C ARG A 122 -14.31 -3.72 -13.57
N VAL A 123 -14.22 -2.99 -12.46
CA VAL A 123 -15.38 -2.61 -11.64
C VAL A 123 -15.87 -1.19 -11.91
N LEU A 124 -14.95 -0.24 -12.14
CA LEU A 124 -15.28 1.14 -12.50
C LEU A 124 -15.60 1.28 -14.01
N GLY A 125 -14.99 0.45 -14.85
CA GLY A 125 -15.11 0.53 -16.31
C GLY A 125 -13.72 0.68 -16.95
N LYS A 126 -13.53 0.10 -18.14
CA LYS A 126 -12.26 0.18 -18.87
C LYS A 126 -12.00 1.56 -19.45
N ASP A 127 -13.08 2.28 -19.77
CA ASP A 127 -13.10 3.58 -20.42
C ASP A 127 -13.67 4.66 -19.50
N VAL A 128 -13.70 4.41 -18.18
CA VAL A 128 -14.11 5.42 -17.20
C VAL A 128 -13.14 6.59 -17.23
N PHE A 129 -13.67 7.80 -17.31
CA PHE A 129 -12.87 9.02 -17.27
C PHE A 129 -12.50 9.35 -15.83
N VAL A 130 -11.32 9.93 -15.63
CA VAL A 130 -10.82 10.21 -14.28
C VAL A 130 -11.71 11.24 -13.55
N GLU A 131 -12.31 12.16 -14.30
CA GLU A 131 -13.24 13.19 -13.82
C GLU A 131 -14.53 12.61 -13.24
N GLU A 132 -14.93 11.40 -13.65
CA GLU A 132 -16.12 10.69 -13.16
C GLU A 132 -15.86 9.90 -11.87
N ILE A 133 -14.60 9.82 -11.42
CA ILE A 133 -14.22 9.06 -10.23
C ILE A 133 -14.39 9.93 -8.97
N ASP A 134 -15.64 10.11 -8.57
CA ASP A 134 -16.03 10.82 -7.34
C ASP A 134 -16.18 9.85 -6.13
N LEU A 135 -16.57 10.39 -4.97
CA LEU A 135 -16.80 9.56 -3.77
C LEU A 135 -17.93 8.52 -3.97
N ASN A 136 -18.96 8.84 -4.76
CA ASN A 136 -20.06 7.92 -5.04
C ASN A 136 -19.58 6.73 -5.88
N ALA A 137 -18.75 6.97 -6.89
CA ALA A 137 -18.12 5.94 -7.70
C ALA A 137 -17.23 5.02 -6.84
N LEU A 138 -16.48 5.59 -5.88
CA LEU A 138 -15.64 4.81 -4.96
C LEU A 138 -16.46 3.99 -3.94
N ASP A 139 -17.60 4.51 -3.47
CA ASP A 139 -18.53 3.77 -2.61
C ASP A 139 -19.17 2.59 -3.37
N LEU A 140 -19.57 2.82 -4.63
CA LEU A 140 -20.08 1.76 -5.51
C LEU A 140 -18.99 0.72 -5.80
N TYR A 141 -17.75 1.15 -6.02
CA TYR A 141 -16.61 0.26 -6.17
C TYR A 141 -16.42 -0.62 -4.94
N SER A 142 -16.39 -0.03 -3.73
CA SER A 142 -16.29 -0.73 -2.45
C SER A 142 -17.38 -1.80 -2.31
N LYS A 143 -18.64 -1.43 -2.59
CA LYS A 143 -19.79 -2.34 -2.52
C LYS A 143 -19.70 -3.50 -3.51
N LYS A 144 -19.31 -3.24 -4.77
CA LYS A 144 -19.13 -4.28 -5.79
C LYS A 144 -17.98 -5.22 -5.42
N ARG A 145 -16.82 -4.66 -5.04
CA ARG A 145 -15.62 -5.43 -4.68
C ARG A 145 -15.82 -6.32 -3.47
N ARG A 146 -16.63 -5.91 -2.50
CA ARG A 146 -16.96 -6.73 -1.32
C ARG A 146 -17.68 -8.03 -1.68
N ARG A 147 -18.40 -8.07 -2.81
CA ARG A 147 -19.12 -9.27 -3.30
C ARG A 147 -18.22 -10.24 -4.05
N ASP A 148 -17.00 -9.83 -4.43
CA ASP A 148 -16.07 -10.73 -5.09
C ASP A 148 -15.54 -11.79 -4.10
N ASN A 149 -15.18 -12.95 -4.65
CA ASN A 149 -14.57 -14.04 -3.91
C ASN A 149 -13.19 -13.61 -3.39
N GLY A 150 -13.08 -13.57 -2.06
CA GLY A 150 -11.84 -13.37 -1.33
C GLY A 150 -11.03 -14.64 -1.14
N ARG A 151 -10.05 -14.57 -0.24
CA ARG A 151 -9.32 -15.77 0.19
C ARG A 151 -10.28 -16.70 0.93
N ARG A 152 -10.03 -18.02 0.85
CA ARG A 152 -10.73 -19.05 1.63
C ARG A 152 -12.26 -19.06 1.45
N LYS A 153 -12.75 -18.72 0.24
CA LYS A 153 -14.19 -18.65 -0.11
C LYS A 153 -14.98 -17.57 0.66
N GLY A 154 -14.33 -16.70 1.44
CA GLY A 154 -14.95 -15.56 2.10
C GLY A 154 -15.07 -14.33 1.18
N GLN A 155 -15.63 -13.24 1.70
CA GLN A 155 -15.69 -11.95 1.00
C GLN A 155 -14.33 -11.23 1.02
N ILE A 156 -14.05 -10.40 0.01
CA ILE A 156 -12.84 -9.57 -0.01
C ILE A 156 -12.78 -8.63 1.21
N SER A 157 -11.67 -8.65 1.96
CA SER A 157 -11.49 -7.82 3.16
C SER A 157 -11.50 -6.32 2.85
N ALA A 158 -12.00 -5.52 3.80
CA ALA A 158 -11.96 -4.06 3.74
C ALA A 158 -10.54 -3.51 3.49
N ASN A 159 -9.52 -4.15 4.09
CA ASN A 159 -8.12 -3.78 3.92
C ASN A 159 -7.62 -4.01 2.49
N THR A 160 -8.12 -5.05 1.80
CA THR A 160 -7.79 -5.30 0.39
C THR A 160 -8.35 -4.18 -0.49
N ILE A 161 -9.62 -3.81 -0.30
CA ILE A 161 -10.27 -2.71 -1.03
C ILE A 161 -9.54 -1.39 -0.74
N LYS A 162 -9.22 -1.12 0.53
CA LYS A 162 -8.45 0.07 0.92
C LYS A 162 -7.11 0.16 0.18
N LYS A 163 -6.37 -0.95 0.03
CA LYS A 163 -5.09 -0.98 -0.71
C LYS A 163 -5.25 -0.67 -2.19
N GLU A 164 -6.34 -1.14 -2.80
CA GLU A 164 -6.69 -0.81 -4.20
C GLU A 164 -6.97 0.69 -4.34
N LEU A 165 -7.77 1.27 -3.44
CA LEU A 165 -8.07 2.70 -3.43
C LEU A 165 -6.82 3.56 -3.14
N VAL A 166 -5.92 3.11 -2.26
CA VAL A 166 -4.61 3.76 -2.03
C VAL A 166 -3.78 3.78 -3.30
N THR A 167 -3.83 2.70 -4.08
CA THR A 167 -3.12 2.62 -5.36
C THR A 167 -3.73 3.54 -6.39
N LEU A 168 -5.06 3.58 -6.49
CA LEU A 168 -5.78 4.54 -7.34
C LEU A 168 -5.39 5.98 -6.99
N ARG A 169 -5.51 6.37 -5.72
CA ARG A 169 -5.16 7.73 -5.27
C ARG A 169 -3.71 8.08 -5.56
N ARG A 170 -2.78 7.13 -5.41
CA ARG A 170 -1.37 7.34 -5.77
C ARG A 170 -1.21 7.69 -7.26
N VAL A 171 -1.93 6.99 -8.14
CA VAL A 171 -1.88 7.22 -9.59
C VAL A 171 -2.56 8.54 -9.97
N LEU A 172 -3.70 8.86 -9.35
CA LEU A 172 -4.37 10.17 -9.50
C LEU A 172 -3.46 11.33 -9.05
N GLN A 173 -2.83 11.20 -7.89
CA GLN A 173 -1.89 12.21 -7.38
C GLN A 173 -0.67 12.38 -8.29
N TRP A 174 -0.18 11.28 -8.85
CA TRP A 174 0.90 11.33 -9.84
C TRP A 174 0.45 12.08 -11.11
N GLY A 175 -0.76 11.82 -11.62
CA GLY A 175 -1.34 12.52 -12.76
C GLY A 175 -1.49 14.02 -12.51
N LYS A 176 -2.07 14.40 -11.37
CA LYS A 176 -2.24 15.79 -10.96
C LYS A 176 -0.92 16.53 -10.86
N LYS A 177 0.11 15.94 -10.25
CA LYS A 177 1.47 16.52 -10.15
C LYS A 177 2.17 16.70 -11.49
N ARG A 178 1.71 16.00 -12.54
CA ARG A 178 2.24 16.08 -13.90
C ARG A 178 1.36 16.93 -14.83
N GLY A 179 0.39 17.66 -14.28
CA GLY A 179 -0.53 18.50 -15.05
C GLY A 179 -1.50 17.72 -15.93
N LYS A 180 -1.66 16.41 -15.72
CA LYS A 180 -2.59 15.56 -16.49
C LYS A 180 -4.02 15.62 -16.01
N LEU A 181 -4.26 16.17 -14.81
CA LEU A 181 -5.56 16.23 -14.16
C LEU A 181 -5.74 17.61 -13.52
N SER A 182 -6.87 18.23 -13.76
CA SER A 182 -7.31 19.48 -13.13
C SER A 182 -8.22 19.24 -11.91
N SER A 183 -8.90 18.09 -11.87
CA SER A 183 -9.89 17.75 -10.85
C SER A 183 -9.33 17.57 -9.43
N GLU A 184 -10.22 17.71 -8.45
CA GLU A 184 -9.94 17.30 -7.07
C GLU A 184 -9.90 15.78 -6.97
N ILE A 185 -9.04 15.27 -6.09
CA ILE A 185 -8.86 13.83 -5.91
C ILE A 185 -9.64 13.41 -4.67
N PRO A 186 -10.54 12.41 -4.77
CA PRO A 186 -11.31 11.95 -3.63
C PRO A 186 -10.42 11.41 -2.51
N GLU A 187 -10.76 11.77 -1.29
CA GLU A 187 -10.06 11.33 -0.09
C GLU A 187 -10.54 9.94 0.34
N ILE A 188 -9.62 8.97 0.42
CA ILE A 188 -9.97 7.56 0.72
C ILE A 188 -10.64 7.40 2.09
N ARG A 189 -10.33 8.28 3.04
CA ARG A 189 -10.93 8.27 4.38
C ARG A 189 -12.44 8.53 4.36
N ASP A 190 -12.92 9.19 3.32
CA ASP A 190 -14.33 9.57 3.16
C ASP A 190 -15.12 8.50 2.39
N VAL A 191 -14.43 7.47 1.86
CA VAL A 191 -15.05 6.30 1.22
C VAL A 191 -15.59 5.35 2.28
N ARG A 192 -16.84 4.92 2.12
CA ARG A 192 -17.51 3.98 3.00
C ARG A 192 -16.96 2.57 2.77
N LEU A 193 -16.00 2.20 3.62
CA LEU A 193 -15.45 0.85 3.68
C LEU A 193 -16.23 0.00 4.70
N PRO A 194 -16.40 -1.32 4.45
CA PRO A 194 -16.99 -2.22 5.44
C PRO A 194 -16.10 -2.25 6.70
N LYS A 195 -16.73 -2.46 7.86
CA LYS A 195 -16.00 -2.62 9.12
C LYS A 195 -15.06 -3.82 9.02
N SER A 196 -13.79 -3.63 9.39
CA SER A 196 -12.85 -4.72 9.60
C SER A 196 -12.91 -5.16 11.06
N THR A 197 -12.90 -6.46 11.29
CA THR A 197 -12.61 -7.01 12.61
C THR A 197 -11.13 -6.83 12.93
N GLU A 198 -10.83 -6.51 14.20
CA GLU A 198 -9.46 -6.57 14.68
C GLU A 198 -9.01 -8.03 14.65
N ARG A 199 -7.75 -8.26 14.23
CA ARG A 199 -7.18 -9.60 14.25
C ARG A 199 -6.95 -10.04 15.69
N PRO A 200 -7.14 -11.32 16.01
CA PRO A 200 -6.75 -11.85 17.31
C PRO A 200 -5.30 -11.53 17.66
N SER A 201 -5.04 -11.51 18.97
CA SER A 201 -3.69 -11.51 19.51
C SER A 201 -2.96 -12.79 19.10
N PHE A 202 -1.62 -12.76 19.11
CA PHE A 202 -0.83 -13.97 18.88
C PHE A 202 -1.04 -14.97 20.02
N GLN A 203 -1.27 -16.23 19.68
CA GLN A 203 -1.65 -17.29 20.62
C GLN A 203 -0.85 -18.56 20.34
N THR A 204 -0.69 -19.39 21.37
CA THR A 204 -0.05 -20.69 21.29
C THR A 204 -0.92 -21.70 20.54
N PHE A 205 -0.32 -22.83 20.15
CA PHE A 205 -1.05 -23.93 19.53
C PHE A 205 -2.20 -24.44 20.43
N ASP A 206 -1.94 -24.60 21.72
CA ASP A 206 -2.91 -25.13 22.68
C ASP A 206 -4.06 -24.14 22.91
N GLU A 207 -3.78 -22.85 23.08
CA GLU A 207 -4.80 -21.82 23.21
C GLU A 207 -5.77 -21.78 22.01
N ILE A 208 -5.24 -21.91 20.80
CA ILE A 208 -6.05 -21.94 19.58
C ILE A 208 -6.86 -23.23 19.51
N THR A 209 -6.27 -24.38 19.84
CA THR A 209 -6.95 -25.67 19.82
C THR A 209 -8.13 -25.68 20.79
N VAL A 210 -7.92 -25.21 22.02
CA VAL A 210 -8.98 -25.09 23.03
C VAL A 210 -10.13 -24.20 22.56
N GLN A 211 -9.84 -23.04 21.95
CA GLN A 211 -10.87 -22.17 21.38
C GLN A 211 -11.68 -22.86 20.28
N ILE A 212 -11.03 -23.60 19.39
CA ILE A 212 -11.71 -24.29 18.29
C ILE A 212 -12.60 -25.43 18.81
N GLU A 213 -12.19 -26.10 19.89
CA GLU A 213 -12.97 -27.18 20.50
C GLU A 213 -14.15 -26.67 21.33
N GLN A 214 -13.99 -25.53 22.00
CA GLN A 214 -15.02 -24.95 22.87
C GLN A 214 -16.03 -24.10 22.11
N ASP A 215 -15.58 -23.35 21.10
CA ASP A 215 -16.41 -22.44 20.34
C ASP A 215 -16.84 -23.10 19.02
N ASN A 216 -18.12 -23.01 18.67
CA ASN A 216 -18.65 -23.51 17.40
C ASN A 216 -18.25 -22.58 16.23
N LEU A 217 -16.95 -22.48 15.96
CA LEU A 217 -16.34 -21.55 15.00
C LEU A 217 -16.45 -22.06 13.57
N THR A 218 -16.78 -21.14 12.67
CA THR A 218 -16.69 -21.38 11.22
C THR A 218 -15.24 -21.60 10.79
N GLN A 219 -15.01 -22.29 9.67
CA GLN A 219 -13.66 -22.52 9.14
C GLN A 219 -12.87 -21.21 8.92
N GLU A 220 -13.54 -20.12 8.53
CA GLU A 220 -12.90 -18.81 8.35
C GLU A 220 -12.37 -18.25 9.68
N GLN A 221 -13.13 -18.41 10.76
CA GLN A 221 -12.72 -17.98 12.11
C GLN A 221 -11.55 -18.83 12.64
N GLN A 222 -11.60 -20.15 12.44
CA GLN A 222 -10.49 -21.03 12.80
C GLN A 222 -9.21 -20.65 12.04
N ASP A 223 -9.33 -20.40 10.74
CA ASP A 223 -8.23 -19.99 9.88
C ASP A 223 -7.64 -18.63 10.31
N ASP A 224 -8.45 -17.70 10.82
CA ASP A 224 -8.00 -16.42 11.36
C ASP A 224 -7.25 -16.57 12.69
N LEU A 225 -7.64 -17.54 13.53
CA LEU A 225 -6.88 -17.90 14.74
C LEU A 225 -5.51 -18.48 14.35
N TRP A 226 -5.46 -19.43 13.42
CA TRP A 226 -4.20 -20.03 12.95
C TRP A 226 -3.27 -19.03 12.24
N GLU A 227 -3.79 -17.96 11.64
CA GLU A 227 -2.98 -16.83 11.13
C GLU A 227 -2.27 -16.06 12.25
N CYS A 228 -2.75 -16.18 13.49
CA CYS A 228 -2.16 -15.60 14.70
C CYS A 228 -1.47 -16.66 15.57
N LEU A 229 -1.16 -17.84 15.03
CA LEU A 229 -0.33 -18.84 15.70
C LEU A 229 1.11 -18.32 15.89
N TYR A 230 1.65 -18.55 17.07
CA TYR A 230 3.09 -18.62 17.30
C TYR A 230 3.44 -19.92 18.03
N LEU A 231 4.64 -20.44 17.78
CA LEU A 231 5.16 -21.65 18.39
C LEU A 231 6.08 -21.31 19.56
N GLY A 232 5.94 -22.03 20.67
CA GLY A 232 6.91 -22.00 21.77
C GLY A 232 8.29 -22.55 21.35
N THR A 233 9.32 -22.37 22.18
CA THR A 233 10.67 -22.88 21.90
C THR A 233 10.68 -24.40 21.67
N ASP A 234 10.03 -25.17 22.53
CA ASP A 234 9.95 -26.64 22.42
C ASP A 234 9.22 -27.08 21.15
N GLU A 235 8.22 -26.31 20.71
CA GLU A 235 7.49 -26.57 19.48
C GLU A 235 8.30 -26.22 18.24
N ILE A 236 9.09 -25.14 18.29
CA ILE A 236 10.07 -24.80 17.26
C ILE A 236 11.08 -25.94 17.12
N ASP A 237 11.61 -26.48 18.21
CA ASP A 237 12.59 -27.57 18.16
C ASP A 237 11.98 -28.84 17.55
N LYS A 238 10.76 -29.21 17.96
CA LYS A 238 10.01 -30.32 17.36
C LYS A 238 9.70 -30.09 15.88
N LEU A 239 9.38 -28.86 15.48
CA LEU A 239 9.17 -28.50 14.08
C LEU A 239 10.47 -28.63 13.27
N ILE A 240 11.59 -28.12 13.80
CA ILE A 240 12.91 -28.20 13.16
C ILE A 240 13.30 -29.67 12.96
N GLN A 241 13.10 -30.52 13.97
CA GLN A 241 13.37 -31.95 13.86
C GLN A 241 12.49 -32.62 12.81
N HIS A 242 11.18 -32.33 12.79
CA HIS A 242 10.27 -32.83 11.75
C HIS A 242 10.71 -32.41 10.34
N VAL A 243 11.17 -31.17 10.17
CA VAL A 243 11.71 -30.69 8.89
C VAL A 243 12.99 -31.43 8.53
N ARG A 244 13.91 -31.66 9.48
CA ARG A 244 15.16 -32.41 9.26
C ARG A 244 14.89 -33.81 8.72
N GLU A 245 13.90 -34.50 9.29
CA GLU A 245 13.55 -35.88 8.94
C GLU A 245 12.76 -36.02 7.64
N LYS A 246 11.89 -35.04 7.31
CA LYS A 246 10.90 -35.16 6.23
C LYS A 246 11.16 -34.27 5.02
N ALA A 247 12.10 -33.32 5.10
CA ALA A 247 12.36 -32.40 4.00
C ALA A 247 12.94 -33.12 2.78
N SER A 248 12.26 -33.01 1.64
CA SER A 248 12.78 -33.55 0.37
C SER A 248 13.86 -32.68 -0.26
N HIS A 249 13.90 -31.38 0.07
CA HIS A 249 14.89 -30.44 -0.45
C HIS A 249 15.87 -30.06 0.67
N THR A 250 17.17 -30.23 0.40
CA THR A 250 18.24 -30.05 1.39
C THR A 250 18.32 -28.62 1.93
N PHE A 251 17.99 -27.60 1.13
CA PHE A 251 17.97 -26.21 1.58
C PHE A 251 16.93 -25.93 2.69
N LEU A 252 15.89 -26.77 2.81
CA LEU A 252 14.72 -26.44 3.63
C LEU A 252 15.03 -26.43 5.12
N TYR A 253 15.74 -27.46 5.61
CA TYR A 253 16.15 -27.55 7.01
C TYR A 253 16.97 -26.33 7.48
N PRO A 254 18.11 -25.99 6.86
CA PRO A 254 18.91 -24.85 7.31
C PRO A 254 18.17 -23.52 7.12
N MET A 255 17.29 -23.39 6.13
CA MET A 255 16.49 -22.20 5.93
C MET A 255 15.39 -22.03 7.00
N VAL A 256 14.77 -23.13 7.46
CA VAL A 256 13.79 -23.10 8.56
C VAL A 256 14.48 -22.74 9.88
N VAL A 257 15.65 -23.33 10.18
CA VAL A 257 16.47 -22.97 11.35
C VAL A 257 16.82 -21.49 11.30
N ALA A 258 17.33 -20.98 10.17
CA ALA A 258 17.62 -19.56 10.03
C ALA A 258 16.39 -18.66 10.24
N ALA A 259 15.22 -19.03 9.70
CA ALA A 259 13.99 -18.27 9.91
C ALA A 259 13.54 -18.25 11.38
N ALA A 260 13.59 -19.40 12.06
CA ALA A 260 13.16 -19.57 13.44
C ALA A 260 14.10 -18.88 14.45
N HIS A 261 15.41 -18.90 14.20
CA HIS A 261 16.43 -18.37 15.12
C HIS A 261 16.84 -16.92 14.86
N THR A 262 16.33 -16.27 13.81
CA THR A 262 16.66 -14.86 13.51
C THR A 262 15.43 -13.96 13.28
N GLY A 263 14.25 -14.55 13.16
CA GLY A 263 13.04 -13.83 12.74
C GLY A 263 13.14 -13.24 11.33
N ALA A 264 14.09 -13.68 10.50
CA ALA A 264 14.23 -13.22 9.13
C ALA A 264 12.98 -13.49 8.30
N ARG A 265 12.61 -12.54 7.44
CA ARG A 265 11.53 -12.76 6.47
C ARG A 265 12.03 -13.73 5.41
N ARG A 266 11.13 -14.57 4.88
CA ARG A 266 11.46 -15.51 3.77
C ARG A 266 12.22 -14.82 2.63
N SER A 267 11.78 -13.64 2.19
CA SER A 267 12.45 -12.90 1.11
C SER A 267 13.85 -12.41 1.47
N GLU A 268 14.13 -12.18 2.76
CA GLU A 268 15.46 -11.80 3.24
C GLU A 268 16.40 -13.01 3.23
N LEU A 269 15.91 -14.19 3.63
CA LEU A 269 16.66 -15.44 3.53
C LEU A 269 16.93 -15.82 2.06
N MET A 270 15.94 -15.72 1.17
CA MET A 270 16.13 -16.08 -0.24
C MET A 270 17.21 -15.26 -0.97
N ARG A 271 17.47 -14.03 -0.51
CA ARG A 271 18.47 -13.13 -1.13
C ARG A 271 19.78 -13.04 -0.36
N SER A 272 19.85 -13.70 0.78
CA SER A 272 21.04 -13.75 1.61
C SER A 272 22.16 -14.52 0.88
N GLN A 273 23.40 -14.18 1.21
CA GLN A 273 24.60 -14.69 0.57
C GLN A 273 25.48 -15.42 1.57
N LEU A 274 26.31 -16.35 1.10
CA LEU A 274 27.26 -17.07 1.97
C LEU A 274 28.22 -16.12 2.70
N THR A 275 28.53 -14.97 2.08
CA THR A 275 29.36 -13.91 2.66
C THR A 275 28.69 -13.12 3.78
N ASP A 276 27.39 -13.34 4.03
CA ASP A 276 26.65 -12.67 5.11
C ASP A 276 26.88 -13.35 6.48
N ILE A 277 27.45 -14.55 6.49
CA ILE A 277 27.84 -15.28 7.71
C ILE A 277 29.18 -14.71 8.19
N ARG A 278 29.19 -14.04 9.34
CA ARG A 278 30.36 -13.39 9.94
C ARG A 278 30.51 -13.83 11.39
N ASP A 279 31.42 -14.76 11.65
CA ASP A 279 31.65 -15.32 12.98
C ASP A 279 30.35 -15.81 13.63
N ASP A 280 29.88 -15.15 14.69
CA ASP A 280 28.64 -15.44 15.41
C ASP A 280 27.46 -14.55 14.98
N ILE A 281 27.58 -13.82 13.87
CA ILE A 281 26.58 -12.87 13.40
C ILE A 281 26.15 -13.23 11.98
N LEU A 282 24.83 -13.21 11.76
CA LEU A 282 24.24 -13.22 10.43
C LEU A 282 23.85 -11.80 10.00
N ILE A 283 24.35 -11.36 8.85
CA ILE A 283 23.95 -10.09 8.23
C ILE A 283 22.68 -10.31 7.43
N ILE A 284 21.62 -9.60 7.78
CA ILE A 284 20.35 -9.64 7.05
C ILE A 284 20.19 -8.35 6.27
N HIS A 285 20.09 -8.49 4.95
CA HIS A 285 19.76 -7.38 4.08
C HIS A 285 18.27 -7.05 4.20
N GLU A 286 17.93 -5.76 4.23
CA GLU A 286 16.58 -5.20 4.35
C GLU A 286 16.25 -4.21 3.21
N LYS A 287 15.21 -4.50 2.43
CA LYS A 287 14.71 -3.61 1.36
C LYS A 287 13.54 -2.72 1.78
N LYS A 288 12.95 -2.99 2.96
CA LYS A 288 11.70 -2.35 3.41
C LYS A 288 11.87 -1.39 4.59
N ARG A 289 13.07 -1.34 5.20
CA ARG A 289 13.31 -0.54 6.40
C ARG A 289 13.53 0.94 6.08
N ARG A 290 14.30 1.25 5.03
CA ARG A 290 14.55 2.61 4.57
C ARG A 290 13.96 2.80 3.18
N ARG A 291 13.19 3.87 2.97
CA ARG A 291 12.55 4.14 1.67
C ARG A 291 13.63 4.54 0.66
N GLY A 292 13.71 3.80 -0.45
CA GLY A 292 14.66 4.08 -1.53
C GLY A 292 16.10 3.68 -1.23
N GLN A 293 16.36 2.97 -0.13
CA GLN A 293 17.70 2.50 0.25
C GLN A 293 17.66 1.07 0.73
N GLU A 294 18.63 0.27 0.30
CA GLU A 294 18.92 -1.00 0.95
C GLU A 294 19.61 -0.72 2.29
N SER A 295 19.23 -1.48 3.31
CA SER A 295 19.84 -1.41 4.63
C SER A 295 20.19 -2.81 5.09
N THR A 296 20.98 -2.93 6.14
CA THR A 296 21.32 -4.22 6.74
C THR A 296 21.07 -4.15 8.24
N ARG A 297 20.81 -5.32 8.84
CA ARG A 297 20.82 -5.53 10.28
C ARG A 297 21.67 -6.74 10.62
N ARG A 298 22.17 -6.78 11.84
CA ARG A 298 23.02 -7.85 12.36
C ARG A 298 22.22 -8.64 13.38
N VAL A 299 22.19 -9.96 13.24
CA VAL A 299 21.50 -10.84 14.19
C VAL A 299 22.51 -11.83 14.75
N PRO A 300 22.75 -11.85 16.07
CA PRO A 300 23.55 -12.89 16.72
C PRO A 300 22.95 -14.27 16.45
N MET A 301 23.78 -15.24 16.14
CA MET A 301 23.37 -16.61 15.85
C MET A 301 23.32 -17.43 17.14
N SER A 302 22.28 -18.25 17.29
CA SER A 302 22.28 -19.34 18.28
C SER A 302 23.32 -20.40 17.90
N SER A 303 23.72 -21.23 18.87
CA SER A 303 24.62 -22.37 18.62
C SER A 303 24.06 -23.30 17.53
N LEU A 304 22.77 -23.65 17.63
CA LEU A 304 22.10 -24.50 16.64
C LEU A 304 22.15 -23.89 15.23
N LEU A 305 21.91 -22.58 15.08
CA LEU A 305 21.98 -21.93 13.77
C LEU A 305 23.41 -21.94 13.22
N LYS A 306 24.40 -21.68 14.07
CA LYS A 306 25.81 -21.70 13.68
C LYS A 306 26.23 -23.07 13.18
N GLU A 307 25.93 -24.12 13.93
CA GLU A 307 26.22 -25.52 13.58
C GLU A 307 25.50 -25.91 12.29
N THR A 308 24.21 -25.61 12.19
CA THR A 308 23.41 -25.91 11.00
C THR A 308 23.96 -25.24 9.73
N LEU A 309 24.39 -23.97 9.82
CA LEU A 309 24.98 -23.27 8.67
C LEU A 309 26.38 -23.78 8.34
N GLN A 310 27.13 -24.31 9.31
CA GLN A 310 28.41 -24.97 9.07
C GLN A 310 28.22 -26.32 8.35
N GLU A 311 27.30 -27.16 8.81
CA GLU A 311 26.91 -28.41 8.13
C GLU A 311 26.45 -28.11 6.69
N TRP A 312 25.56 -27.12 6.53
CA TRP A 312 25.02 -26.73 5.24
C TRP A 312 26.09 -26.27 4.23
N LYS A 313 27.20 -25.67 4.67
CA LYS A 313 28.31 -25.30 3.77
C LYS A 313 28.93 -26.53 3.09
N GLY A 314 28.94 -27.69 3.76
CA GLY A 314 29.45 -28.95 3.18
C GLY A 314 28.53 -29.54 2.10
N GLU A 315 27.22 -29.32 2.23
CA GLU A 315 26.20 -29.82 1.29
C GLU A 315 25.77 -28.78 0.23
N HIS A 316 26.26 -27.55 0.35
CA HIS A 316 25.83 -26.43 -0.49
C HIS A 316 26.12 -26.71 -1.96
N PRO A 317 25.17 -26.50 -2.89
CA PRO A 317 25.37 -26.74 -4.33
C PRO A 317 26.38 -25.77 -5.02
N GLY A 318 27.09 -24.94 -4.26
CA GLY A 318 27.90 -23.82 -4.77
C GLY A 318 27.11 -22.53 -5.05
N GLY A 319 27.77 -21.50 -5.61
CA GLY A 319 27.15 -20.20 -5.91
C GLY A 319 27.17 -19.20 -4.74
N LYS A 320 26.67 -17.98 -4.98
CA LYS A 320 26.76 -16.86 -4.01
C LYS A 320 25.66 -16.84 -2.94
N TYR A 321 24.48 -17.36 -3.28
CA TYR A 321 23.31 -17.30 -2.40
C TYR A 321 23.44 -18.32 -1.28
N MET A 322 23.05 -17.96 -0.04
CA MET A 322 23.16 -18.86 1.12
C MET A 322 22.19 -20.04 1.04
N PHE A 323 21.01 -19.87 0.45
CA PHE A 323 20.07 -20.96 0.20
C PHE A 323 19.89 -21.12 -1.30
N ALA A 324 20.37 -22.23 -1.83
CA ALA A 324 20.41 -22.51 -3.25
C ALA A 324 19.98 -23.94 -3.57
N VAL A 325 19.60 -24.14 -4.82
CA VAL A 325 19.30 -25.47 -5.40
C VAL A 325 20.11 -25.65 -6.68
N ASN A 326 20.39 -26.90 -7.02
CA ASN A 326 20.95 -27.24 -8.33
C ASN A 326 19.91 -26.94 -9.41
N ASP A 327 20.32 -26.22 -10.45
CA ASP A 327 19.47 -25.98 -11.60
C ASP A 327 19.33 -27.28 -12.42
N THR A 328 18.13 -27.83 -12.44
CA THR A 328 17.77 -29.04 -13.20
C THR A 328 17.06 -28.73 -14.52
N SER A 329 16.84 -27.45 -14.84
CA SER A 329 16.09 -27.02 -16.02
C SER A 329 16.80 -27.26 -17.34
N ASN A 330 18.12 -27.49 -17.32
CA ASN A 330 18.93 -27.72 -18.52
C ASN A 330 19.81 -28.96 -18.34
N GLN A 331 19.29 -30.14 -18.72
CA GLN A 331 20.00 -31.43 -18.60
C GLN A 331 21.36 -31.49 -19.32
N LYS A 332 21.66 -30.52 -20.21
CA LYS A 332 22.88 -30.48 -21.03
C LYS A 332 23.96 -29.49 -20.55
N GLN A 333 23.73 -28.72 -19.48
CA GLN A 333 24.76 -27.85 -18.90
C GLN A 333 24.92 -28.15 -17.41
N SER A 334 26.17 -28.28 -16.98
CA SER A 334 26.66 -28.40 -15.60
C SER A 334 25.67 -27.88 -14.53
N LYS A 335 25.47 -28.68 -13.47
CA LYS A 335 24.72 -28.35 -12.24
C LYS A 335 25.16 -26.99 -11.69
N ARG A 336 24.56 -25.89 -12.17
CA ARG A 336 24.81 -24.55 -11.65
C ARG A 336 23.85 -24.31 -10.49
N ALA A 337 24.38 -23.86 -9.36
CA ALA A 337 23.54 -23.43 -8.26
C ALA A 337 22.81 -22.13 -8.62
N ARG A 338 21.52 -22.08 -8.29
CA ARG A 338 20.70 -20.88 -8.38
C ARG A 338 20.01 -20.60 -7.06
N ALA A 339 19.62 -19.33 -6.87
CA ALA A 339 18.75 -18.96 -5.77
C ALA A 339 17.44 -19.75 -5.81
N ILE A 340 16.93 -20.09 -4.63
CA ILE A 340 15.57 -20.61 -4.48
C ILE A 340 14.55 -19.54 -4.86
N THR A 341 13.48 -19.96 -5.54
CA THR A 341 12.36 -19.08 -5.87
C THR A 341 11.37 -18.97 -4.71
N ARG A 342 10.48 -17.98 -4.78
CA ARG A 342 9.44 -17.75 -3.77
C ARG A 342 8.54 -18.96 -3.61
N ASP A 343 8.16 -19.56 -4.74
CA ASP A 343 7.20 -20.65 -4.79
C ASP A 343 7.85 -21.98 -4.39
N GLU A 344 9.13 -22.19 -4.69
CA GLU A 344 9.90 -23.33 -4.17
C GLU A 344 10.00 -23.28 -2.65
N ALA A 345 10.39 -22.14 -2.08
CA ALA A 345 10.46 -21.99 -0.63
C ALA A 345 9.07 -22.20 0.02
N HIS A 346 8.01 -21.68 -0.59
CA HIS A 346 6.65 -21.85 -0.06
C HIS A 346 6.13 -23.29 -0.16
N SER A 347 6.23 -23.88 -1.35
CA SER A 347 5.71 -25.22 -1.63
C SER A 347 6.48 -26.29 -0.88
N SER A 348 7.81 -26.19 -0.79
CA SER A 348 8.63 -27.13 -0.01
C SER A 348 8.26 -27.09 1.46
N PHE A 349 8.09 -25.88 2.01
CA PHE A 349 7.62 -25.70 3.39
C PHE A 349 6.21 -26.26 3.59
N LYS A 350 5.22 -25.93 2.75
CA LYS A 350 3.87 -26.49 2.93
C LYS A 350 3.80 -27.99 2.70
N ARG A 351 4.65 -28.55 1.82
CA ARG A 351 4.71 -29.99 1.55
C ARG A 351 5.26 -30.76 2.75
N VAL A 352 6.32 -30.29 3.39
CA VAL A 352 6.92 -31.00 4.55
C VAL A 352 5.98 -31.01 5.76
N LEU A 353 5.13 -30.00 5.90
CA LEU A 353 4.15 -29.92 6.98
C LEU A 353 2.85 -30.70 6.71
N LYS A 354 2.64 -31.14 5.47
CA LYS A 354 1.42 -31.87 5.08
C LYS A 354 1.33 -33.18 5.88
N ASN A 355 0.11 -33.57 6.25
CA ASN A 355 -0.17 -34.79 7.01
C ASN A 355 0.56 -34.85 8.37
N SER A 356 0.77 -33.69 9.00
CA SER A 356 1.31 -33.57 10.36
C SER A 356 0.51 -32.56 11.16
N LYS A 357 0.69 -32.52 12.49
CA LYS A 357 0.10 -31.48 13.34
C LYS A 357 0.50 -30.06 12.92
N TRP A 358 1.64 -29.91 12.24
CA TRP A 358 2.14 -28.64 11.74
C TRP A 358 1.43 -28.14 10.47
N SER A 359 0.48 -28.90 9.92
CA SER A 359 -0.26 -28.53 8.71
C SER A 359 -1.04 -27.21 8.86
N VAL A 360 -1.42 -26.86 10.10
CA VAL A 360 -2.09 -25.60 10.48
C VAL A 360 -1.21 -24.37 10.34
N ILE A 361 0.12 -24.52 10.25
CA ILE A 361 1.03 -23.37 10.09
C ILE A 361 0.71 -22.65 8.76
N PRO A 362 0.34 -21.36 8.78
CA PRO A 362 -0.10 -20.64 7.59
C PRO A 362 1.05 -20.43 6.60
N GLY A 363 2.28 -20.26 7.11
CA GLY A 363 3.49 -20.16 6.31
C GLY A 363 4.66 -19.56 7.09
N TRP A 364 5.70 -19.17 6.34
CA TRP A 364 6.97 -18.69 6.87
C TRP A 364 6.90 -17.56 7.91
N HIS A 365 5.89 -16.70 7.85
CA HIS A 365 5.75 -15.61 8.83
C HIS A 365 5.45 -16.12 10.25
N CYS A 366 4.87 -17.31 10.40
CA CYS A 366 4.68 -17.93 11.71
C CYS A 366 6.02 -18.11 12.44
N LEU A 367 7.11 -18.49 11.75
CA LEU A 367 8.44 -18.62 12.37
C LEU A 367 8.95 -17.28 12.92
N ARG A 368 8.72 -16.19 12.19
CA ARG A 368 9.05 -14.85 12.65
C ARG A 368 8.18 -14.42 13.84
N HIS A 369 6.88 -14.70 13.80
CA HIS A 369 5.99 -14.43 14.93
C HIS A 369 6.44 -15.20 16.16
N SER A 370 6.81 -16.47 15.99
CA SER A 370 7.35 -17.33 17.05
C SER A 370 8.65 -16.77 17.63
N PHE A 371 9.61 -16.35 16.80
CA PHE A 371 10.84 -15.70 17.28
C PHE A 371 10.55 -14.48 18.14
N ILE A 372 9.68 -13.57 17.67
CA ILE A 372 9.35 -12.33 18.39
C ILE A 372 8.57 -12.62 19.67
N SER A 373 7.56 -13.50 19.59
CA SER A 373 6.75 -13.91 20.73
C SER A 373 7.59 -14.56 21.82
N ASN A 374 8.51 -15.46 21.47
CA ASN A 374 9.39 -16.10 22.45
C ASN A 374 10.32 -15.08 23.12
N LEU A 375 10.91 -14.14 22.37
CA LEU A 375 11.71 -13.07 22.99
C LEU A 375 10.88 -12.17 23.93
N ALA A 376 9.66 -11.81 23.52
CA ALA A 376 8.75 -11.01 24.34
C ALA A 376 8.34 -11.75 25.63
N SER A 377 8.01 -13.04 25.53
CA SER A 377 7.65 -13.89 26.68
C SER A 377 8.79 -14.08 27.68
N HIS A 378 10.05 -13.95 27.23
CA HIS A 378 11.24 -13.96 28.09
C HIS A 378 11.67 -12.55 28.54
N SER A 379 10.76 -11.56 28.47
CA SER A 379 11.00 -10.19 28.93
C SER A 379 12.19 -9.48 28.26
N ILE A 380 12.58 -9.90 27.04
CA ILE A 380 13.67 -9.24 26.29
C ILE A 380 13.24 -7.84 25.86
N ASP A 381 14.13 -6.85 26.01
CA ASP A 381 13.86 -5.45 25.69
C ASP A 381 13.36 -5.29 24.24
N GLN A 382 12.26 -4.55 24.07
CA GLN A 382 11.62 -4.29 22.79
C GLN A 382 12.58 -3.66 21.76
N ARG A 383 13.57 -2.88 22.20
CA ARG A 383 14.59 -2.25 21.34
C ARG A 383 15.51 -3.31 20.71
N LEU A 384 15.88 -4.34 21.47
CA LEU A 384 16.68 -5.46 20.96
C LEU A 384 15.87 -6.28 19.96
N ILE A 385 14.60 -6.58 20.30
CA ILE A 385 13.67 -7.25 19.38
C ILE A 385 13.57 -6.47 18.06
N ASP A 386 13.33 -5.16 18.15
CA ASP A 386 13.23 -4.26 16.99
C ASP A 386 14.49 -4.28 16.13
N GLU A 387 15.67 -4.32 16.76
CA GLU A 387 16.96 -4.41 16.07
C GLU A 387 17.12 -5.75 15.33
N PHE A 388 16.78 -6.87 15.97
CA PHE A 388 16.90 -8.20 15.38
C PHE A 388 15.96 -8.41 14.21
N VAL A 389 14.74 -7.89 14.29
CA VAL A 389 13.70 -8.17 13.29
C VAL A 389 13.47 -7.01 12.32
N GLY A 390 14.00 -5.83 12.59
CA GLY A 390 13.83 -4.63 11.76
C GLY A 390 12.43 -4.05 11.84
N HIS A 391 11.85 -3.94 13.04
CA HIS A 391 10.59 -3.21 13.25
C HIS A 391 10.87 -1.70 13.34
N THR A 392 9.94 -0.91 12.80
CA THR A 392 10.07 0.56 12.73
C THR A 392 8.82 1.32 13.15
N THR A 393 7.70 0.64 13.40
CA THR A 393 6.41 1.28 13.71
C THR A 393 5.80 0.72 14.99
N GLU A 394 5.05 1.55 15.69
CA GLU A 394 4.38 1.15 16.93
C GLU A 394 3.31 0.09 16.70
N GLU A 395 2.62 0.12 15.56
CA GLU A 395 1.65 -0.91 15.17
C GLU A 395 2.28 -2.32 15.11
N MET A 396 3.53 -2.43 14.63
CA MET A 396 4.25 -3.71 14.59
C MET A 396 4.59 -4.21 16.00
N ARG A 397 4.93 -3.30 16.94
CA ARG A 397 5.27 -3.64 18.33
C ARG A 397 4.04 -4.03 19.13
N ARG A 398 2.95 -3.26 18.99
CA ARG A 398 1.68 -3.46 19.71
C ARG A 398 1.15 -4.89 19.58
N ARG A 399 1.40 -5.54 18.43
CA ARG A 399 1.01 -6.93 18.16
C ARG A 399 1.59 -7.97 19.12
N TYR A 400 2.68 -7.69 19.82
CA TYR A 400 3.34 -8.63 20.74
C TYR A 400 3.31 -8.16 22.19
N ARG A 401 2.79 -6.95 22.45
CA ARG A 401 2.81 -6.33 23.78
C ARG A 401 2.02 -7.14 24.82
N HIS A 402 1.06 -7.96 24.40
CA HIS A 402 0.33 -8.84 25.30
C HIS A 402 1.19 -9.96 25.90
N LEU A 403 2.29 -10.32 25.24
CA LEU A 403 3.18 -11.42 25.62
C LEU A 403 4.29 -11.01 26.59
N PHE A 404 4.24 -9.86 27.24
CA PHE A 404 5.18 -9.52 28.32
C PHE A 404 4.52 -9.89 29.65
N PRO A 405 4.69 -11.14 30.15
CA PRO A 405 3.93 -11.67 31.28
C PRO A 405 4.29 -11.01 32.62
N GLU A 406 5.58 -10.87 32.90
CA GLU A 406 6.05 -10.45 34.22
C GLU A 406 5.81 -8.96 34.47
N VAL A 407 6.03 -8.13 33.46
CA VAL A 407 5.91 -6.67 33.62
C VAL A 407 4.46 -6.27 33.90
N LYS A 408 3.47 -6.91 33.29
CA LYS A 408 2.07 -6.53 33.47
C LYS A 408 1.52 -6.94 34.82
N GLN A 409 1.71 -8.19 35.21
CA GLN A 409 1.18 -8.66 36.48
C GLN A 409 1.97 -8.09 37.65
N ALA A 410 3.29 -7.93 37.54
CA ALA A 410 4.08 -7.24 38.55
C ALA A 410 3.74 -5.74 38.64
N ALA A 411 3.51 -5.04 37.52
CA ALA A 411 3.10 -3.62 37.55
C ALA A 411 1.69 -3.43 38.14
N ILE A 412 0.75 -4.36 37.89
CA ILE A 412 -0.56 -4.30 38.55
C ILE A 412 -0.39 -4.58 40.04
N ARG A 413 0.36 -5.61 40.44
CA ARG A 413 0.63 -5.93 41.86
C ARG A 413 1.41 -4.84 42.60
N SER A 414 2.21 -4.02 41.90
CA SER A 414 2.98 -2.92 42.52
C SER A 414 2.15 -1.65 42.73
N VAL A 415 1.01 -1.52 42.04
CA VAL A 415 0.10 -0.36 42.17
C VAL A 415 -1.14 -0.72 42.98
N PHE A 416 -1.63 -1.95 42.83
CA PHE A 416 -2.83 -2.46 43.48
C PHE A 416 -2.44 -3.70 44.30
N HIS A 417 -2.40 -3.53 45.63
CA HIS A 417 -2.18 -4.60 46.61
C HIS A 417 -3.48 -5.32 46.94
#